data_AF-A0A6A3LTR7-F1
#
_entry.id   AF-A0A6A3LTR7-F1
#
_cell.length_a   1.000
_cell.length_b   1.000
_cell.length_c   1.000
_cell.angle_alpha   90.00
_cell.angle_beta   90.00
_cell.angle_gamma   90.00
#
_symmetry.space_group_name_H-M   'P 1'
#
loop_
_entity.id
_entity.type
_entity.pdbx_description
1 polymer ?
#
loop_
_entity_poly.entity_id
_entity_poly.type
_entity_poly.pdbx_seq_one_letter_code
_entity_poly.pdbx_strand_id
1 'polypeptide(L)'
;MADLVTEPLPRHPHILEKTEEMNGAKRRQWLCKVCSAYAGAGVRSYETSYFCATCSREKKGRVTLCNKPRRLDRGSALTCDQVWHQSWKNGTAIPPELQHKIRFVSKRRPEVAEEVEQEE
;
A
#
# COMPACT_ATOMS: atom_id res chain seq x y z
N MET A 1 31.58 34.77 -8.53
CA MET A 1 31.46 33.38 -8.07
C MET A 1 29.98 33.04 -8.13
N ALA A 2 29.58 32.06 -8.94
CA ALA A 2 28.17 31.69 -9.07
C ALA A 2 27.76 30.88 -7.84
N ASP A 3 26.84 31.43 -7.05
CA ASP A 3 26.17 30.74 -5.95
C ASP A 3 25.42 29.54 -6.51
N LEU A 4 25.96 28.34 -6.25
CA LEU A 4 25.27 27.08 -6.51
C LEU A 4 24.22 26.90 -5.41
N VAL A 5 23.07 27.55 -5.58
CA VAL A 5 21.90 27.31 -4.76
C VAL A 5 21.49 25.85 -4.97
N THR A 6 21.89 25.00 -4.04
CA THR A 6 21.41 23.61 -3.98
C THR A 6 20.04 23.66 -3.32
N GLU A 7 19.02 24.11 -4.06
CA GLU A 7 17.65 23.89 -3.61
C GLU A 7 17.46 22.38 -3.43
N PRO A 8 17.02 21.91 -2.25
CA PRO A 8 16.75 20.49 -2.06
C PRO A 8 15.69 20.08 -3.08
N LEU A 9 16.03 19.10 -3.93
CA LEU A 9 15.14 18.56 -4.95
C LEU A 9 13.74 18.39 -4.36
N PRO A 10 12.68 18.89 -5.03
CA PRO A 10 11.32 18.80 -4.50
C PRO A 10 11.04 17.36 -4.13
N ARG A 11 10.75 17.13 -2.84
CA ARG A 11 10.36 15.81 -2.33
C ARG A 11 9.21 15.36 -3.19
N HIS A 12 9.43 14.33 -4.00
CA HIS A 12 8.39 13.82 -4.87
C HIS A 12 7.23 13.41 -3.95
N PRO A 13 6.02 13.96 -4.13
CA PRO A 13 4.96 13.90 -3.11
C PRO A 13 4.51 12.48 -2.79
N HIS A 14 4.94 11.49 -3.55
CA HIS A 14 4.45 10.12 -3.52
C HIS A 14 5.57 9.07 -3.36
N ILE A 15 6.57 9.34 -2.51
CA ILE A 15 7.59 8.34 -2.17
C ILE A 15 7.02 7.30 -1.20
N LEU A 16 7.39 6.03 -1.38
CA LEU A 16 7.05 4.97 -0.44
C LEU A 16 7.95 5.00 0.79
N GLU A 17 7.31 5.01 1.95
CA GLU A 17 7.95 4.97 3.26
C GLU A 17 7.67 3.63 3.94
N LYS A 18 8.62 3.16 4.74
CA LYS A 18 8.46 1.92 5.50
C LYS A 18 7.72 2.22 6.80
N THR A 19 6.70 1.44 7.11
CA THR A 19 5.97 1.59 8.38
C THR A 19 6.87 1.33 9.58
N GLU A 20 6.68 2.14 10.62
CA GLU A 20 7.29 1.96 11.93
C GLU A 20 6.44 1.08 12.85
N GLU A 21 5.18 0.82 12.47
CA GLU A 21 4.31 -0.10 13.19
C GLU A 21 4.93 -1.50 13.27
N MET A 22 4.98 -2.04 14.48
CA MET A 22 5.43 -3.40 14.75
C MET A 22 4.24 -4.30 15.08
N ASN A 23 4.41 -5.59 14.83
CA ASN A 23 3.56 -6.68 15.29
C ASN A 23 4.46 -7.70 15.99
N GLY A 24 4.56 -7.61 17.32
CA GLY A 24 5.61 -8.27 18.08
C GLY A 24 6.99 -7.80 17.63
N ALA A 25 7.89 -8.74 17.33
CA ALA A 25 9.26 -8.44 16.88
C ALA A 25 9.39 -8.08 15.38
N LYS A 26 8.31 -8.16 14.59
CA LYS A 26 8.36 -7.94 13.14
C LYS A 26 7.63 -6.67 12.74
N ARG A 27 8.13 -5.97 11.72
CA ARG A 27 7.41 -4.84 11.11
C ARG A 27 6.08 -5.31 10.55
N ARG A 28 5.03 -4.55 10.86
CA ARG A 28 3.69 -4.84 10.41
C ARG A 28 3.61 -4.81 8.89
N GLN A 29 2.96 -5.81 8.32
CA GLN A 29 2.68 -5.87 6.89
C GLN A 29 1.18 -5.65 6.66
N TRP A 30 0.87 -5.06 5.50
CA TRP A 30 -0.48 -4.73 5.09
C TRP A 30 -0.68 -5.14 3.64
N LEU A 31 -1.91 -5.53 3.28
CA LEU A 31 -2.23 -5.90 1.90
C LEU A 31 -1.96 -4.73 0.96
N CYS A 32 -1.25 -4.98 -0.14
CA CYS A 32 -1.00 -3.98 -1.16
C CYS A 32 -2.30 -3.66 -1.92
N LYS A 33 -2.67 -2.39 -2.06
CA LYS A 33 -3.93 -1.97 -2.70
C LYS A 33 -4.06 -2.49 -4.13
N VAL A 34 -3.00 -2.35 -4.91
CA VAL A 34 -2.99 -2.80 -6.30
C VAL A 34 -3.02 -4.33 -6.37
N CYS A 35 -2.22 -5.04 -5.57
CA CYS A 35 -2.26 -6.51 -5.55
C CYS A 35 -3.63 -7.05 -5.14
N SER A 36 -4.26 -6.46 -4.12
CA SER A 36 -5.59 -6.88 -3.67
C SER A 36 -6.67 -6.65 -4.72
N ALA A 37 -6.60 -5.56 -5.48
CA ALA A 37 -7.55 -5.30 -6.54
C ALA A 37 -7.50 -6.37 -7.64
N TYR A 38 -6.30 -6.81 -8.01
CA TYR A 38 -6.08 -7.83 -9.03
C TYR A 38 -6.19 -9.27 -8.50
N ALA A 39 -6.23 -9.47 -7.18
CA ALA A 39 -6.42 -10.79 -6.61
C ALA A 39 -7.79 -11.37 -7.00
N GLY A 40 -7.82 -12.67 -7.29
CA GLY A 40 -9.05 -13.43 -7.49
C GLY A 40 -9.83 -13.57 -6.18
N ALA A 41 -11.12 -13.91 -6.28
CA ALA A 41 -11.92 -14.22 -5.11
C ALA A 41 -11.30 -15.39 -4.33
N GLY A 42 -11.17 -15.24 -3.00
CA GLY A 42 -10.55 -16.25 -2.13
C GLY A 42 -9.02 -16.34 -2.21
N VAL A 43 -8.36 -15.57 -3.08
CA VAL A 43 -6.90 -15.60 -3.22
C VAL A 43 -6.25 -14.60 -2.28
N ARG A 44 -5.29 -15.08 -1.47
CA ARG A 44 -4.49 -14.21 -0.60
C ARG A 44 -3.61 -13.30 -1.45
N SER A 45 -3.78 -11.98 -1.31
CA SER A 45 -2.97 -10.99 -2.01
C SER A 45 -1.62 -10.75 -1.32
N TYR A 46 -0.71 -10.05 -1.99
CA TYR A 46 0.60 -9.73 -1.45
C TYR A 46 0.54 -8.61 -0.41
N GLU A 47 1.34 -8.77 0.65
CA GLU A 47 1.52 -7.79 1.71
C GLU A 47 2.84 -7.02 1.57
N THR A 48 2.89 -5.84 2.20
CA THR A 48 4.03 -4.93 2.20
C THR A 48 4.04 -4.09 3.47
N SER A 49 5.23 -3.68 3.90
CA SER A 49 5.42 -2.71 4.99
C SER A 49 5.54 -1.29 4.46
N TYR A 50 5.53 -1.11 3.14
CA TYR A 50 5.64 0.19 2.51
C TYR A 50 4.27 0.83 2.28
N PHE A 51 4.20 2.14 2.47
CA PHE A 51 3.01 2.94 2.24
C PHE A 51 3.37 4.32 1.69
N CYS A 52 2.43 4.95 0.98
CA CYS A 52 2.56 6.33 0.55
C CYS A 52 1.88 7.24 1.58
N ALA A 53 2.64 8.10 2.26
CA ALA A 53 2.10 8.99 3.31
C ALA A 53 1.08 9.99 2.73
N THR A 54 1.39 10.60 1.58
CA THR A 54 0.51 11.56 0.91
C THR A 54 -0.82 10.95 0.48
N CYS A 55 -0.79 9.82 -0.25
CA CYS A 55 -2.04 9.15 -0.63
C CYS A 55 -2.81 8.63 0.58
N SER A 56 -2.12 8.23 1.65
CA SER A 56 -2.80 7.79 2.88
C SER A 56 -3.59 8.92 3.55
N ARG A 57 -3.04 10.14 3.54
CA ARG A 57 -3.71 11.34 4.03
C ARG A 57 -4.90 11.71 3.13
N GLU A 58 -4.71 11.74 1.82
CA GLU A 58 -5.75 12.09 0.84
C GLU A 58 -6.93 11.12 0.85
N LYS A 59 -6.65 9.81 0.96
CA LYS A 59 -7.68 8.77 0.99
C LYS A 59 -8.24 8.48 2.38
N LYS A 60 -7.81 9.24 3.41
CA LYS A 60 -8.22 9.06 4.81
C LYS A 60 -8.08 7.62 5.29
N GLY A 61 -7.02 6.93 4.85
CA GLY A 61 -6.78 5.53 5.18
C GLY A 61 -5.50 5.03 4.52
N ARG A 62 -4.90 3.98 5.10
CA ARG A 62 -3.56 3.52 4.71
C ARG A 62 -3.51 3.06 3.25
N VAL A 63 -2.62 3.66 2.46
CA VAL A 63 -2.32 3.29 1.07
C VAL A 63 -0.99 2.56 1.02
N THR A 64 -1.06 1.25 1.12
CA THR A 64 0.07 0.32 1.11
C THR A 64 0.34 -0.20 -0.29
N LEU A 65 1.59 -0.05 -0.74
CA LEU A 65 2.03 -0.35 -2.10
C LEU A 65 3.34 -1.12 -2.03
N CYS A 66 3.47 -2.16 -2.86
CA CYS A 66 4.75 -2.88 -2.97
C CYS A 66 5.56 -2.30 -4.13
N ASN A 67 6.87 -2.14 -3.94
CA ASN A 67 7.77 -1.68 -4.98
C ASN A 67 8.36 -2.86 -5.78
N LYS A 68 7.50 -3.80 -6.20
CA LYS A 68 7.89 -4.96 -7.02
C LYS A 68 6.91 -5.13 -8.17
N PRO A 69 7.39 -5.53 -9.37
CA PRO A 69 6.51 -5.97 -10.44
C PRO A 69 5.83 -7.27 -9.99
N ARG A 70 4.48 -7.28 -10.02
CA ARG A 70 3.65 -8.41 -9.57
C ARG A 70 2.69 -8.93 -10.63
N ARG A 71 2.70 -8.33 -11.83
CA ARG A 71 1.75 -8.61 -12.93
C ARG A 71 2.48 -8.84 -14.26
N LEU A 72 3.62 -9.51 -14.19
CA LEU A 72 4.41 -9.87 -15.38
C LEU A 72 3.60 -10.79 -16.31
N ASP A 73 2.78 -11.66 -15.74
CA ASP A 73 1.82 -12.53 -16.42
C ASP A 73 0.79 -11.77 -17.26
N ARG A 74 0.52 -10.50 -16.93
CA ARG A 74 -0.38 -9.61 -17.66
C ARG A 74 0.37 -8.62 -18.56
N GLY A 75 1.66 -8.86 -18.82
CA GLY A 75 2.51 -8.00 -19.64
C GLY A 75 2.91 -6.68 -18.97
N SER A 76 2.68 -6.51 -17.66
CA SER A 76 3.02 -5.27 -16.96
C SER A 76 4.31 -5.42 -16.17
N ALA A 77 5.35 -4.71 -16.61
CA ALA A 77 6.61 -4.56 -15.89
C ALA A 77 6.56 -3.50 -14.78
N LEU A 78 5.42 -2.80 -14.63
CA LEU A 78 5.27 -1.74 -13.64
C LEU A 78 5.16 -2.31 -12.22
N THR A 79 5.81 -1.65 -11.28
CA THR A 79 5.61 -1.92 -9.85
C THR A 79 4.19 -1.50 -9.42
N CYS A 80 3.71 -2.02 -8.30
CA CYS A 80 2.42 -1.58 -7.76
C CYS A 80 2.43 -0.10 -7.36
N ASP A 81 3.58 0.42 -6.96
CA ASP A 81 3.81 1.85 -6.76
C ASP A 81 3.51 2.65 -8.03
N GLN A 82 4.18 2.29 -9.13
CA GLN A 82 4.01 2.95 -10.43
C GLN A 82 2.57 2.85 -10.94
N VAL A 83 1.92 1.69 -10.82
CA VAL A 83 0.53 1.55 -11.27
C VAL A 83 -0.43 2.41 -10.45
N TRP A 84 -0.23 2.51 -9.13
CA TRP A 84 -1.06 3.37 -8.31
C TRP A 84 -0.90 4.86 -8.68
N HIS A 85 0.35 5.32 -8.82
CA HIS A 85 0.65 6.73 -9.03
C HIS A 85 0.44 7.17 -10.49
N GLN A 86 0.88 6.37 -11.46
CA GLN A 86 0.84 6.71 -12.88
C GLN A 86 -0.48 6.28 -13.53
N SER A 87 -0.81 4.99 -13.48
CA SER A 87 -1.98 4.47 -14.18
C SER A 87 -3.29 4.84 -13.48
N TRP A 88 -3.33 4.77 -12.15
CA TRP A 88 -4.53 5.07 -11.36
C TRP A 88 -4.55 6.51 -10.83
N LYS A 89 -3.59 7.36 -11.24
CA LYS A 89 -3.52 8.78 -10.87
C LYS A 89 -3.70 9.00 -9.37
N ASN A 90 -2.82 8.42 -8.56
CA ASN A 90 -2.88 8.46 -7.09
C ASN A 90 -4.18 7.85 -6.50
N GLY A 91 -4.76 6.87 -7.22
CA GLY A 91 -6.02 6.23 -6.86
C GLY A 91 -7.27 7.06 -7.14
N THR A 92 -7.22 8.04 -8.05
CA THR A 92 -8.40 8.78 -8.54
C THR A 92 -8.99 8.18 -9.82
N ALA A 93 -8.17 7.48 -10.61
CA ALA A 93 -8.55 6.84 -11.86
C ALA A 93 -8.42 5.30 -11.75
N ILE A 94 -8.94 4.73 -10.66
CA ILE A 94 -8.97 3.27 -10.48
C ILE A 94 -10.02 2.70 -11.45
N PRO A 95 -9.71 1.64 -12.22
CA PRO A 95 -10.68 1.01 -13.10
C PRO A 95 -11.96 0.61 -12.35
N PRO A 96 -13.18 0.89 -12.88
CA PRO A 96 -14.44 0.64 -12.19
C PRO A 96 -14.61 -0.81 -11.71
N GLU A 97 -14.12 -1.77 -12.49
CA GLU A 97 -14.16 -3.20 -12.19
C GLU A 97 -13.24 -3.60 -11.01
N LEU A 98 -12.32 -2.72 -10.61
CA LEU A 98 -11.37 -2.94 -9.52
C LEU A 98 -11.69 -2.08 -8.28
N GLN A 99 -12.41 -0.98 -8.47
CA GLN A 99 -12.65 0.03 -7.42
C GLN A 99 -13.30 -0.56 -6.17
N HIS A 100 -14.31 -1.41 -6.33
CA HIS A 100 -15.06 -2.03 -5.22
C HIS A 100 -14.22 -3.02 -4.38
N LYS A 101 -13.08 -3.48 -4.90
CA LYS A 101 -12.17 -4.40 -4.20
C LYS A 101 -11.20 -3.68 -3.27
N ILE A 102 -11.09 -2.36 -3.37
CA ILE A 102 -10.12 -1.57 -2.62
C ILE A 102 -10.81 -0.92 -1.42
N ARG A 103 -10.32 -1.22 -0.22
CA ARG A 103 -10.79 -0.61 1.03
C ARG A 103 -9.70 0.24 1.64
N PHE A 104 -10.03 1.46 2.06
CA PHE A 104 -9.12 2.33 2.80
C PHE A 104 -9.41 2.18 4.29
N VAL A 105 -8.46 1.59 5.00
CA VAL A 105 -8.58 1.33 6.44
C VAL A 105 -7.38 1.95 7.12
N SER A 106 -7.62 2.74 8.17
CA SER A 106 -6.57 3.41 8.94
C SER A 106 -5.96 2.51 10.03
N LYS A 107 -6.77 1.63 10.62
CA LYS A 107 -6.36 0.68 11.68
C LYS A 107 -6.86 -0.72 11.36
N ARG A 108 -6.07 -1.76 11.67
CA ARG A 108 -6.52 -3.14 11.51
C ARG A 108 -7.66 -3.35 12.50
N ARG A 109 -8.69 -4.11 12.11
CA ARG A 109 -9.69 -4.57 13.08
C ARG A 109 -8.91 -5.34 14.16
N PRO A 110 -9.16 -5.09 15.46
CA PRO A 110 -8.55 -5.90 16.50
C PRO A 110 -8.85 -7.37 16.18
N GLU A 111 -7.82 -8.22 16.28
CA GLU A 111 -8.01 -9.66 16.24
C GLU A 111 -8.95 -9.99 17.40
N VAL A 112 -10.07 -10.67 17.12
CA VAL A 112 -10.87 -11.24 18.20
C VAL A 112 -9.96 -12.29 18.83
N ALA A 113 -9.57 -12.09 20.09
CA ALA A 113 -8.83 -13.11 20.81
C ALA A 113 -9.79 -14.30 20.94
N GLU A 114 -9.42 -15.45 20.39
CA GLU A 114 -10.10 -16.69 20.72
C GLU A 114 -9.91 -16.90 22.22
N GLU A 115 -10.99 -16.77 22.98
CA GLU A 115 -11.06 -17.14 24.39
C GLU A 115 -10.86 -18.66 24.45
N VAL A 116 -9.63 -19.11 24.64
CA VAL A 116 -9.37 -20.51 24.96
C VAL A 116 -9.78 -20.70 26.41
N GLU A 117 -10.88 -21.43 26.58
CA GLU A 117 -11.51 -21.82 27.83
C GLU A 117 -10.46 -22.36 28.82
N GLN A 118 -10.37 -21.74 29.99
CA GLN A 118 -9.65 -22.30 31.14
C GLN A 118 -10.55 -23.35 31.78
N GLU A 119 -10.35 -24.62 31.42
CA GLU A 119 -10.71 -25.76 32.27
C GLU A 119 -9.43 -26.26 32.95
N GLU A 120 -9.27 -25.95 34.25
CA GLU A 120 -8.83 -26.87 35.32
C GLU A 120 -8.92 -26.19 36.70
#